data_AF-A0A6A1TMW2-F1
#
_entry.id   AF-A0A6A1TMW2-F1
#
_cell.length_a   1.000
_cell.length_b   1.000
_cell.length_c   1.000
_cell.angle_alpha   90.00
_cell.angle_beta   90.00
_cell.angle_gamma   90.00
#
_symmetry.space_group_name_H-M   'P 1'
#
loop_
_entity.id
_entity.type
_entity.pdbx_description
1 polymer ?
#
loop_
_entity_poly.entity_id
_entity_poly.type
_entity_poly.pdbx_seq_one_letter_code
_entity_poly.pdbx_strand_id
1 'polypeptide(L)' 'MAQNEKQDRKPRENRPPAFIAWHVEEKGKNAYWTRIGAAWRHEKGEGLTLQLDLMPINGGKVILRAPKEDGNNEGAGA' A
#
# COMPACT_ATOMS: atom_id res chain seq x y z
N MET A 1 34.40 10.80 17.39
CA MET A 1 33.60 11.55 16.40
C MET A 1 32.80 10.53 15.60
N ALA A 2 31.49 10.43 15.81
CA ALA A 2 30.61 9.52 15.07
C ALA A 2 29.64 10.39 14.26
N GLN A 3 29.92 10.54 12.98
CA GLN A 3 29.15 11.38 12.05
C GLN A 3 27.93 10.58 11.63
N ASN A 4 26.76 10.98 12.14
CA ASN A 4 25.48 10.37 11.81
C ASN A 4 25.04 10.91 10.44
N GLU A 5 25.30 10.14 9.38
CA GLU A 5 24.85 10.41 8.02
C GLU A 5 23.31 10.44 8.00
N LYS A 6 22.75 11.65 8.01
CA LYS A 6 21.36 11.89 7.65
C LYS A 6 21.22 11.50 6.18
N GLN A 7 20.86 10.24 5.93
CA GLN A 7 20.42 9.79 4.62
C GLN A 7 19.24 10.70 4.22
N ASP A 8 19.47 11.52 3.20
CA ASP A 8 18.44 12.24 2.47
C ASP A 8 17.40 11.23 1.99
N ARG A 9 16.36 11.04 2.80
CA ARG A 9 15.13 10.41 2.35
C ARG A 9 14.50 11.42 1.42
N LYS A 10 14.86 11.35 0.12
CA LYS A 10 14.10 12.02 -0.94
C LYS A 10 12.62 11.79 -0.62
N PRO A 11 11.78 12.85 -0.51
CA PRO A 11 10.35 12.65 -0.35
C PRO A 11 9.95 11.68 -1.45
N ARG A 12 9.34 10.54 -1.09
CA ARG A 12 8.75 9.68 -2.10
C ARG A 12 7.73 10.56 -2.79
N GLU A 13 8.11 11.08 -3.95
CA GLU A 13 7.27 11.73 -4.94
C GLU A 13 5.92 11.02 -4.86
N ASN A 14 4.85 11.78 -4.55
CA ASN A 14 3.51 11.31 -4.20
C ASN A 14 2.92 10.37 -5.27
N ARG A 15 3.52 9.20 -5.45
CA ARG A 15 3.13 8.22 -6.45
C ARG A 15 1.92 7.53 -5.87
N PRO A 16 0.75 7.69 -6.51
CA PRO A 16 -0.44 7.00 -6.05
C PRO A 16 -0.16 5.49 -6.04
N PRO A 17 -0.73 4.76 -5.08
CA PRO A 17 -0.58 3.32 -5.04
C PRO A 17 -1.18 2.69 -6.29
N ALA A 18 -0.45 1.74 -6.89
CA ALA A 18 -0.95 0.98 -8.02
C ALA A 18 -2.04 -0.01 -7.58
N PHE A 19 -1.93 -0.51 -6.34
CA PHE A 19 -2.92 -1.40 -5.74
C PHE A 19 -3.11 -1.08 -4.25
N ILE A 20 -4.32 -1.32 -3.75
CA ILE A 20 -4.67 -1.33 -2.34
C ILE A 20 -4.66 -2.77 -1.85
N ALA A 21 -4.04 -3.03 -0.69
CA ALA A 21 -4.00 -4.34 -0.07
C ALA A 21 -5.17 -4.51 0.90
N TRP A 22 -5.93 -5.58 0.69
CA TRP A 22 -7.09 -5.97 1.49
C TRP A 22 -6.84 -7.32 2.14
N HIS A 23 -7.03 -7.41 3.45
CA HIS A 23 -7.23 -8.69 4.12
C HIS A 23 -8.68 -9.12 3.94
N VAL A 24 -8.87 -10.34 3.48
CA VAL A 24 -10.17 -10.96 3.31
C VAL A 24 -10.27 -12.15 4.23
N GLU A 25 -11.22 -12.07 5.16
CA GLU A 25 -11.57 -13.15 6.07
C GLU A 25 -12.98 -13.65 5.74
N GLU A 26 -13.10 -14.94 5.43
CA GLU A 26 -14.38 -15.59 5.20
C GLU A 26 -14.86 -16.23 6.51
N LYS A 27 -16.00 -15.78 7.04
CA LYS A 27 -16.65 -16.42 8.20
C LYS A 27 -18.04 -16.87 7.79
N GLY A 28 -18.19 -18.18 7.63
CA GLY A 28 -19.43 -18.80 7.20
C GLY A 28 -19.85 -18.29 5.82
N LYS A 29 -20.95 -17.54 5.76
CA LYS A 29 -21.49 -16.98 4.51
C LYS A 29 -21.04 -15.55 4.22
N ASN A 30 -20.29 -14.93 5.14
CA ASN A 30 -19.90 -13.52 5.05
C ASN A 30 -18.41 -13.38 4.76
N ALA A 31 -18.05 -12.39 3.93
CA ALA A 31 -16.67 -12.01 3.66
C ALA A 31 -16.39 -10.61 4.23
N TYR A 32 -15.40 -10.52 5.11
CA TYR A 32 -14.96 -9.27 5.72
C TYR A 32 -13.75 -8.75 4.97
N TRP A 33 -13.81 -7.48 4.56
CA TRP A 33 -12.77 -6.81 3.80
C TRP A 33 -12.17 -5.69 4.65
N THR A 34 -10.90 -5.84 5.01
CA THR A 34 -10.18 -4.87 5.82
C THR A 34 -8.99 -4.34 5.01
N ARG A 35 -8.89 -3.01 4.86
CA ARG A 35 -7.71 -2.41 4.22
C ARG A 35 -6.53 -2.52 5.17
N ILE A 36 -5.43 -3.11 4.68
CA ILE A 36 -4.23 -3.38 5.50
C ILE A 36 -2.94 -2.79 4.92
N GLY A 37 -3.02 -2.16 3.75
CA GLY A 37 -1.86 -1.53 3.14
C GLY A 37 -2.07 -1.15 1.67
N ALA A 38 -0.96 -1.00 0.95
CA ALA A 38 -0.95 -0.64 -0.46
C ALA A 38 0.34 -1.13 -1.15
N ALA A 39 0.30 -1.22 -2.47
CA ALA A 39 1.43 -1.62 -3.30
C ALA A 39 1.72 -0.59 -4.40
N TRP A 40 3.00 -0.36 -4.66
CA TRP A 40 3.50 0.55 -5.69
C TRP A 40 4.34 -0.23 -6.70
N ARG A 41 4.38 0.25 -7.94
CA ARG A 41 5.33 -0.28 -8.93
C ARG A 41 6.75 -0.02 -8.46
N HIS A 42 7.57 -1.06 -8.49
CA HIS A 42 8.96 -0.97 -8.12
C HIS A 42 9.74 -0.15 -9.15
N GLU A 43 10.75 0.60 -8.71
CA GLU A 43 11.47 1.54 -9.58
C GLU A 43 12.41 0.87 -10.58
N LYS A 44 12.90 -0.33 -10.26
CA LYS A 44 14.00 -0.97 -11.00
C LYS A 44 13.60 -2.25 -11.76
N GLY A 45 12.33 -2.45 -12.07
CA GLY A 45 11.91 -3.56 -12.92
C GLY A 45 10.48 -4.05 -12.69
N GLU A 46 10.26 -5.31 -13.05
CA GLU A 46 8.97 -6.00 -12.93
C GLU A 46 8.73 -6.45 -11.48
N GLY A 47 8.13 -5.57 -10.68
CA GLY A 47 7.80 -5.90 -9.31
C GLY A 47 6.91 -4.86 -8.65
N LEU A 48 6.35 -5.24 -7.50
CA LEU A 48 5.60 -4.36 -6.63
C LEU A 48 6.29 -4.26 -5.29
N THR A 49 6.40 -3.05 -4.76
CA THR A 49 6.72 -2.81 -3.36
C THR A 49 5.41 -2.79 -2.58
N LEU A 50 5.19 -3.80 -1.72
CA LEU A 50 4.04 -3.90 -0.85
C LEU A 50 4.39 -3.33 0.54
N GLN A 51 3.64 -2.33 0.99
CA GLN A 51 3.71 -1.82 2.36
C GLN A 51 2.44 -2.22 3.11
N LEU A 52 2.60 -2.86 4.27
CA LEU A 52 1.52 -3.29 5.14
C LEU A 52 1.58 -2.50 6.45
N ASP A 53 0.46 -1.91 6.84
CA ASP A 53 0.29 -1.26 8.14
C ASP A 53 -0.08 -2.30 9.20
N LEU A 54 -0.73 -3.39 8.79
CA LEU A 54 -1.16 -4.50 9.63
C LEU A 54 -0.79 -5.82 8.96
N MET A 55 -0.24 -6.74 9.75
CA MET A 55 0.04 -8.10 9.30
C MET A 55 -1.08 -9.04 9.77
N PRO A 56 -1.83 -9.69 8.86
CA PRO A 56 -2.84 -10.66 9.25
C PRO A 56 -2.15 -11.92 9.80
N ILE A 57 -2.18 -12.08 11.12
CA ILE A 57 -1.64 -13.26 11.83
C ILE A 57 -2.63 -14.42 11.87
N ASN A 58 -3.93 -14.10 11.81
CA ASN A 58 -5.00 -15.08 11.72
C ASN A 58 -5.28 -15.34 10.24
N GLY A 59 -5.65 -16.58 9.90
CA GLY A 59 -5.85 -17.01 8.53
C GLY A 59 -6.69 -16.06 7.65
N GLY A 60 -6.59 -16.22 6.34
CA GLY A 60 -7.24 -15.35 5.37
C GLY A 60 -6.31 -15.06 4.20
N LYS A 61 -6.74 -14.17 3.30
CA LYS A 61 -5.99 -13.84 2.08
C LYS A 61 -5.69 -12.35 2.02
N VAL A 62 -4.51 -12.00 1.51
CA VAL A 62 -4.21 -10.62 1.12
C VAL A 62 -4.49 -10.49 -0.37
N ILE A 63 -5.41 -9.62 -0.73
CA ILE A 63 -5.81 -9.34 -2.10
C ILE A 63 -5.40 -7.92 -2.46
N LEU A 64 -4.64 -7.78 -3.55
CA LEU A 64 -4.29 -6.49 -4.13
C LEU A 64 -5.34 -6.12 -5.18
N ARG A 65 -5.98 -4.95 -5.03
CA ARG A 65 -6.94 -4.43 -6.02
C ARG A 65 -6.54 -3.03 -6.46
N ALA A 66 -6.75 -2.69 -7.73
CA ALA A 66 -6.57 -1.32 -8.19
C ALA A 66 -7.47 -0.37 -7.36
N PRO A 67 -6.99 0.84 -7.03
CA PRO A 67 -7.85 1.86 -6.46
C PRO A 67 -9.06 2.06 -7.40
N LYS A 68 -10.26 2.21 -6.84
CA LYS A 68 -11.39 2.66 -7.64
C LYS A 68 -11.11 4.09 -8.07
N GLU A 69 -11.33 4.41 -9.34
CA GLU A 69 -11.37 5.80 -9.81
C GLU A 69 -12.62 6.46 -9.22
N ASP A 70 -12.53 6.88 -7.96
CA ASP A 70 -13.46 7.87 -7.44
C ASP A 70 -13.02 9.19 -8.09
N GLY A 71 -13.82 9.71 -9.02
CA GLY A 71 -13.54 10.89 -9.83
C GLY A 71 -13.43 12.19 -9.04
N ASN A 72 -12.42 12.30 -8.17
CA ASN A 72 -12.01 13.55 -7.56
C ASN A 72 -10.53 13.50 -7.14
N ASN A 73 -9.64 13.84 -8.08
CA ASN A 73 -8.28 14.24 -7.77
C ASN A 73 -8.13 15.75 -8.07
N GLU A 74 -8.87 16.56 -7.32
CA GLU A 74 -8.53 17.97 -7.10
C GLU A 74 -7.62 18.07 -5.87
N GLY A 75 -6.38 18.51 -6.09
CA GLY A 75 -5.62 19.31 -5.12
C GLY A 75 -4.64 18.58 -4.18
N ALA A 76 -3.37 18.45 -4.61
CA ALA A 76 -2.17 18.73 -3.80
C ALA A 76 -0.91 18.63 -4.70
N GLY A 77 -0.10 19.66 -4.93
CA GLY A 77 0.00 20.96 -4.27
C GLY A 77 0.70 21.99 -5.17
N ALA A 78 0.45 23.26 -4.83
CA ALA A 78 1.14 24.44 -5.32
C ALA A 78 2.52 24.60 -4.67
#